data_AF-A0A2V6LWV9-F1
#
_entry.id   AF-A0A2V6LWV9-F1
#
_cell.length_a   1.000
_cell.length_b   1.000
_cell.length_c   1.000
_cell.angle_alpha   90.00
_cell.angle_beta   90.00
_cell.angle_gamma   90.00
#
_symmetry.space_group_name_H-M   'P 1'
#
loop_
_entity.id
_entity.type
_entity.pdbx_description
1 polymer ?
#
loop_
_entity_poly.entity_id
_entity_poly.type
_entity_poly.pdbx_seq_one_letter_code
_entity_poly.pdbx_strand_id
1 'polypeptide(L)'
;MSKRERGFTLLELLIVVAIIGIIAAIAIPNLMTAIKRSRQKRTMADMRSLATAWEARNVETGRYNASGAQVPGITNAVDVNDLEYQISPTYIKVIPKLDGWKHPFELFTSQPWADTASAQGYAIISPGRDGRFS
;
A
#
# COMPACT_ATOMS: atom_id res chain seq x y z
N MET A 1 -55.90 7.20 -33.77
CA MET A 1 -55.71 7.94 -32.50
C MET A 1 -54.21 8.19 -32.34
N SER A 2 -53.73 9.39 -32.74
CA SER A 2 -52.29 9.71 -32.72
C SER A 2 -51.88 10.09 -31.29
N LYS A 3 -50.97 9.32 -30.69
CA LYS A 3 -50.30 9.68 -29.44
C LYS A 3 -49.40 10.88 -29.75
N ARG A 4 -49.66 12.02 -29.10
CA ARG A 4 -48.71 13.14 -29.10
C ARG A 4 -47.48 12.72 -28.30
N GLU A 5 -46.38 12.46 -28.99
CA GLU A 5 -45.08 12.32 -28.35
C GLU A 5 -44.68 13.69 -27.77
N ARG A 6 -44.50 13.75 -26.45
CA ARG A 6 -43.97 14.94 -25.77
C ARG A 6 -42.46 14.93 -25.98
N GLY A 7 -41.95 15.83 -26.81
CA GLY A 7 -40.51 16.06 -26.96
C GLY A 7 -39.91 16.66 -25.68
N PHE A 8 -38.70 16.22 -25.35
CA PHE A 8 -37.90 16.76 -24.23
C PHE A 8 -37.60 18.25 -24.46
N THR A 9 -37.79 19.10 -23.46
CA THR A 9 -37.47 20.52 -23.60
C THR A 9 -35.99 20.79 -23.32
N LEU A 10 -35.39 21.75 -24.02
CA LEU A 10 -34.01 22.17 -23.76
C LEU A 10 -33.86 22.74 -22.33
N LEU A 11 -34.92 23.34 -21.79
CA LEU A 11 -34.95 23.88 -20.44
C LEU A 11 -34.83 22.78 -19.38
N GLU A 12 -35.57 21.66 -19.55
CA GLU A 12 -35.47 20.51 -18.66
C GLU A 12 -34.06 19.93 -18.64
N LEU A 13 -33.41 19.83 -19.80
CA LEU A 13 -32.02 19.37 -19.86
C LEU A 13 -31.07 20.33 -19.14
N LEU A 14 -31.26 21.63 -19.32
CA LEU A 14 -30.39 22.68 -18.78
C LEU A 14 -30.42 22.70 -17.24
N ILE A 15 -31.61 22.61 -16.64
CA ILE A 15 -31.75 22.58 -15.18
C ILE A 15 -31.10 21.32 -14.60
N VAL A 16 -31.26 20.17 -15.27
CA VAL A 16 -30.67 18.90 -14.82
C VAL A 16 -29.15 18.96 -14.80
N VAL A 17 -28.51 19.43 -15.88
CA VAL A 17 -27.04 19.54 -15.92
C VAL A 17 -26.52 20.60 -14.94
N ALA A 18 -27.29 21.67 -14.69
CA ALA A 18 -26.93 22.68 -13.69
C ALA A 18 -26.90 22.10 -12.26
N ILE A 19 -27.94 21.33 -11.88
CA ILE A 19 -28.00 20.69 -10.56
C ILE A 19 -26.91 19.63 -10.42
N ILE A 20 -26.69 18.79 -11.44
CA ILE A 20 -25.61 17.79 -11.44
C ILE A 20 -24.25 18.48 -11.30
N GLY A 21 -24.04 19.62 -11.98
CA GLY A 21 -22.82 20.42 -11.87
C GLY A 21 -22.53 20.89 -10.44
N ILE A 22 -23.55 21.41 -9.75
CA ILE A 22 -23.43 21.85 -8.34
C ILE A 22 -23.07 20.68 -7.42
N ILE A 23 -23.76 19.54 -7.57
CA ILE A 23 -23.50 18.34 -6.76
C ILE A 23 -22.08 17.82 -7.03
N ALA A 24 -21.68 17.73 -8.30
CA ALA A 24 -20.36 17.24 -8.70
C ALA A 24 -19.24 18.12 -8.15
N ALA A 25 -19.40 19.45 -8.15
CA ALA A 25 -18.41 20.39 -7.62
C ALA A 25 -18.08 20.14 -6.14
N ILE A 26 -19.06 19.73 -5.34
CA ILE A 26 -18.88 19.42 -3.91
C ILE A 26 -18.45 17.95 -3.72
N ALA A 27 -19.05 17.03 -4.46
CA ALA A 27 -18.85 15.60 -4.28
C ALA A 27 -17.45 15.12 -4.70
N ILE A 28 -16.91 15.62 -5.82
CA ILE A 28 -15.62 15.20 -6.36
C ILE A 28 -14.45 15.45 -5.38
N PRO A 29 -14.23 16.66 -4.83
CA PRO A 29 -13.11 16.88 -3.90
C PRO A 29 -13.23 16.05 -2.62
N ASN A 30 -14.46 15.86 -2.12
CA ASN A 30 -14.72 15.01 -0.96
C ASN A 30 -14.41 13.54 -1.24
N LEU A 31 -14.84 13.03 -2.40
CA LEU A 31 -14.53 11.68 -2.84
C LEU A 31 -13.02 11.47 -3.00
N MET A 32 -12.31 12.41 -3.62
CA MET A 32 -10.85 12.32 -3.77
C MET A 32 -10.13 12.24 -2.42
N THR A 33 -10.61 13.00 -1.42
CA THR A 33 -10.05 12.97 -0.06
C THR A 33 -10.36 11.64 0.64
N ALA A 34 -11.58 11.12 0.48
CA ALA A 34 -11.99 9.83 1.02
C ALA A 34 -11.13 8.68 0.45
N ILE A 35 -10.89 8.67 -0.86
CA ILE A 35 -10.03 7.69 -1.54
C ILE A 35 -8.60 7.76 -0.98
N LYS A 36 -8.03 8.96 -0.84
CA LYS A 36 -6.67 9.14 -0.27
C LYS A 36 -6.58 8.57 1.15
N ARG A 37 -7.55 8.87 2.01
CA ARG A 37 -7.61 8.33 3.39
C ARG A 37 -7.76 6.82 3.40
N SER A 38 -8.57 6.25 2.49
CA SER A 38 -8.73 4.80 2.36
C SER A 38 -7.41 4.13 1.96
N ARG A 39 -6.68 4.69 0.99
CA ARG A 39 -5.35 4.20 0.59
C ARG A 39 -4.35 4.25 1.74
N GLN A 40 -4.30 5.36 2.48
CA GLN A 40 -3.43 5.49 3.66
C GLN A 40 -3.75 4.43 4.72
N LYS A 41 -5.04 4.21 5.02
CA LYS A 41 -5.46 3.19 5.99
C LYS A 41 -5.07 1.79 5.55
N ARG A 42 -5.23 1.47 4.26
CA ARG A 42 -4.78 0.19 3.70
C ARG A 42 -3.27 0.03 3.85
N THR A 43 -2.48 1.00 3.41
CA THR A 43 -1.02 0.99 3.56
C THR A 43 -0.60 0.73 5.01
N MET A 44 -1.18 1.45 5.98
CA MET A 44 -0.86 1.25 7.39
C MET A 44 -1.29 -0.11 7.92
N ALA A 45 -2.33 -0.73 7.38
CA ALA A 45 -2.74 -2.08 7.75
C ALA A 45 -1.73 -3.10 7.21
N ASP A 46 -1.36 -2.97 5.94
CA ASP A 46 -0.38 -3.82 5.27
C ASP A 46 0.99 -3.75 5.96
N MET A 47 1.46 -2.55 6.32
CA MET A 47 2.70 -2.37 7.08
C MET A 47 2.65 -3.05 8.45
N ARG A 48 1.51 -3.00 9.15
CA ARG A 48 1.35 -3.70 10.43
C ARG A 48 1.38 -5.21 10.25
N SER A 49 0.71 -5.74 9.23
CA SER A 49 0.76 -7.18 8.93
C SER A 49 2.17 -7.66 8.63
N LEU A 50 2.96 -6.87 7.88
CA LEU A 50 4.38 -7.15 7.65
C LEU A 50 5.19 -7.10 8.95
N ALA A 51 5.03 -6.04 9.74
CA ALA A 51 5.71 -5.87 11.02
C ALA A 51 5.47 -7.06 11.96
N THR A 52 4.20 -7.44 12.14
CA THR A 52 3.83 -8.59 12.99
C THR A 52 4.46 -9.90 12.50
N ALA A 53 4.48 -10.14 11.20
CA ALA A 53 5.11 -11.35 10.65
C ALA A 53 6.63 -11.35 10.82
N TRP A 54 7.27 -10.19 10.64
CA TRP A 54 8.71 -10.05 10.81
C TRP A 54 9.14 -10.18 12.27
N GLU A 55 8.37 -9.59 13.20
CA GLU A 55 8.55 -9.75 14.65
C GLU A 55 8.36 -11.20 15.08
N ALA A 56 7.34 -11.89 14.56
CA ALA A 56 7.12 -13.31 14.87
C ALA A 56 8.32 -14.17 14.45
N ARG A 57 8.91 -13.92 13.27
CA ARG A 57 10.17 -14.58 12.87
C ARG A 57 11.32 -14.22 13.80
N ASN A 58 11.41 -12.97 14.23
CA ASN A 58 12.47 -12.53 15.15
C ASN A 58 12.39 -13.24 16.51
N VAL A 59 11.19 -13.56 17.00
CA VAL A 59 11.03 -14.35 18.24
C VAL A 59 11.67 -15.74 18.13
N GLU A 60 11.60 -16.37 16.95
CA GLU A 60 12.18 -17.69 16.73
C GLU A 60 13.67 -17.64 16.39
N THR A 61 14.08 -16.67 15.56
CA THR A 61 15.43 -16.61 14.99
C THR A 61 16.39 -15.68 15.73
N GLY A 62 15.87 -14.80 16.59
CA GLY A 62 16.64 -13.79 17.33
C GLY A 62 17.24 -12.67 16.47
N ARG A 63 16.77 -12.52 15.22
CA ARG A 63 17.29 -11.56 14.25
C ARG A 63 16.25 -11.11 13.22
N TYR A 64 16.37 -9.87 12.76
CA TYR A 64 15.55 -9.35 11.66
C TYR A 64 16.15 -9.60 10.28
N ASN A 65 17.46 -9.76 10.16
CA ASN A 65 18.10 -10.03 8.87
C ASN A 65 18.25 -11.54 8.59
N ALA A 66 18.77 -11.89 7.42
CA ALA A 66 19.17 -13.25 7.05
C ALA A 66 20.59 -13.58 7.54
N SER A 67 20.95 -13.15 8.76
CA SER A 67 22.31 -13.35 9.27
C SER A 67 22.70 -14.83 9.27
N GLY A 68 23.94 -15.12 8.88
CA GLY A 68 24.44 -16.48 8.77
C GLY A 68 23.84 -17.32 7.62
N ALA A 69 22.98 -16.74 6.77
CA ALA A 69 22.60 -17.35 5.49
C ALA A 69 23.55 -16.85 4.40
N GLN A 70 24.34 -17.75 3.81
CA GLN A 70 25.08 -17.44 2.59
C GLN A 70 24.12 -17.55 1.40
N VAL A 71 23.56 -16.43 0.95
CA VAL A 71 22.80 -16.38 -0.31
C VAL A 71 23.70 -15.75 -1.40
N PRO A 72 23.89 -16.38 -2.56
CA PRO A 72 24.61 -15.75 -3.66
C PRO A 72 23.87 -14.51 -4.16
N GLY A 73 24.56 -13.37 -4.33
CA GLY A 73 23.99 -12.17 -4.97
C GLY A 73 23.37 -11.11 -4.06
N ILE A 74 23.64 -11.16 -2.75
CA ILE A 74 23.07 -10.21 -1.78
C ILE A 74 23.57 -8.78 -2.03
N THR A 75 22.62 -7.87 -2.16
CA THR A 75 22.83 -6.43 -1.98
C THR A 75 22.60 -6.08 -0.51
N ASN A 76 23.20 -4.99 -0.01
CA ASN A 76 23.07 -4.60 1.40
C ASN A 76 21.63 -4.23 1.82
N ALA A 77 20.72 -4.08 0.86
CA ALA A 77 19.32 -3.75 1.07
C ALA A 77 18.47 -5.02 1.18
N VAL A 78 17.34 -4.93 1.87
CA VAL A 78 16.33 -5.99 1.92
C VAL A 78 15.17 -5.62 1.00
N ASP A 79 14.88 -6.46 0.01
CA ASP A 79 13.66 -6.36 -0.80
C ASP A 79 12.51 -7.13 -0.12
N VAL A 80 11.26 -6.75 -0.38
CA VAL A 80 10.07 -7.50 0.05
C VAL A 80 10.08 -8.94 -0.44
N ASN A 81 10.68 -9.22 -1.60
CA ASN A 81 10.85 -10.59 -2.11
C ASN A 81 11.87 -11.38 -1.28
N ASP A 82 12.95 -10.75 -0.80
CA ASP A 82 13.92 -11.40 0.07
C ASP A 82 13.29 -11.78 1.42
N LEU A 83 12.49 -10.85 1.96
CA LEU A 83 11.73 -11.08 3.18
C LEU A 83 10.68 -12.18 2.98
N GLU A 84 10.02 -12.23 1.82
CA GLU A 84 8.98 -13.23 1.51
C GLU A 84 9.47 -14.67 1.73
N TYR A 85 10.69 -15.00 1.29
CA TYR A 85 11.28 -16.34 1.51
C TYR A 85 11.48 -16.70 2.99
N GLN A 86 11.54 -15.70 3.86
CA GLN A 86 11.80 -15.87 5.28
C GLN A 86 10.52 -15.91 6.12
N ILE A 87 9.47 -15.21 5.68
CA ILE A 87 8.24 -15.07 6.47
C ILE A 87 7.02 -15.79 5.89
N SER A 88 7.06 -16.15 4.60
CA SER A 88 5.98 -16.88 3.91
C SER A 88 6.35 -18.36 3.74
N PRO A 89 5.40 -19.30 3.90
CA PRO A 89 4.00 -19.11 4.31
C PRO A 89 3.78 -19.10 5.83
N THR A 90 4.83 -19.32 6.63
CA THR A 90 4.72 -19.67 8.06
C THR A 90 4.14 -18.55 8.93
N TYR A 91 4.60 -17.31 8.76
CA TYR A 91 4.18 -16.17 9.60
C TYR A 91 3.16 -15.27 8.90
N ILE A 92 3.15 -15.26 7.56
CA ILE A 92 2.14 -14.60 6.75
C ILE A 92 1.91 -15.38 5.45
N LYS A 93 0.64 -15.58 5.09
CA LYS A 93 0.29 -16.35 3.88
C LYS A 93 0.49 -15.58 2.57
N VAL A 94 0.21 -14.28 2.58
CA VAL A 94 0.33 -13.41 1.42
C VAL A 94 0.99 -12.12 1.86
N ILE A 95 2.17 -11.85 1.32
CA ILE A 95 2.92 -10.65 1.64
C ILE A 95 2.37 -9.46 0.82
N PRO A 96 2.03 -8.33 1.46
CA PRO A 96 1.68 -7.13 0.71
C PRO A 96 2.96 -6.52 0.11
N LYS A 97 3.09 -6.60 -1.22
CA LYS A 97 4.27 -6.07 -1.93
C LYS A 97 4.18 -4.58 -2.23
N LEU A 98 2.95 -4.06 -2.32
CA LEU A 98 2.65 -2.70 -2.74
C LEU A 98 1.77 -2.00 -1.73
N ASP A 99 1.98 -0.70 -1.58
CA ASP A 99 1.14 0.15 -0.77
C ASP A 99 -0.20 0.51 -1.47
N GLY A 100 -1.03 1.30 -0.78
CA GLY A 100 -2.31 1.79 -1.30
C GLY A 100 -2.20 2.69 -2.55
N TRP A 101 -1.01 3.16 -2.91
CA TRP A 101 -0.72 3.95 -4.11
C TRP A 101 0.01 3.14 -5.19
N LYS A 102 0.22 1.84 -4.97
CA LYS A 102 0.89 0.89 -5.86
C LYS A 102 2.41 1.11 -5.95
N HIS A 103 3.02 1.67 -4.93
CA HIS A 103 4.48 1.73 -4.80
C HIS A 103 4.98 0.57 -3.93
N PRO A 104 6.17 0.02 -4.21
CA PRO A 104 6.77 -1.01 -3.37
C PRO A 104 7.08 -0.46 -1.97
N PHE A 105 6.99 -1.33 -0.97
CA PHE A 105 7.51 -1.01 0.36
C PHE A 105 9.04 -1.05 0.34
N GLU A 106 9.66 -0.11 1.03
CA GLU A 106 11.07 -0.17 1.35
C GLU A 106 11.26 -0.73 2.75
N LEU A 107 12.22 -1.63 2.86
CA LEU A 107 12.55 -2.34 4.08
C LEU A 107 13.99 -2.02 4.44
N PHE A 108 14.24 -1.85 5.74
CA PHE A 108 15.57 -1.62 6.27
C PHE A 108 15.80 -2.50 7.47
N THR A 109 17.05 -2.88 7.67
CA THR A 109 17.52 -3.58 8.85
C THR A 109 18.72 -2.82 9.42
N SER A 110 18.92 -2.91 10.74
CA SER A 110 20.03 -2.23 11.42
C SER A 110 21.41 -2.73 11.00
N GLN A 111 21.47 -3.88 10.32
CA GLN A 111 22.65 -4.45 9.68
C GLN A 111 22.27 -4.88 8.25
N PRO A 112 23.22 -4.98 7.31
CA PRO A 112 22.92 -5.49 5.97
C PRO A 112 22.16 -6.81 6.00
N TRP A 113 21.31 -7.01 4.99
CA TRP A 113 20.38 -8.15 4.97
C TRP A 113 21.06 -9.51 5.16
N ALA A 114 22.28 -9.68 4.67
CA ALA A 114 23.03 -10.92 4.85
C ALA A 114 24.42 -10.74 5.43
N ASP A 115 24.53 -9.77 6.32
CA ASP A 115 25.67 -9.70 7.20
C ASP A 115 25.76 -10.97 8.08
N THR A 116 26.95 -11.26 8.59
CA THR A 116 27.10 -12.25 9.65
C THR A 116 26.54 -11.71 10.97
N ALA A 117 26.60 -10.40 11.20
CA ALA A 117 26.01 -9.77 12.37
C ALA A 117 24.47 -9.79 12.33
N SER A 118 23.84 -10.10 13.47
CA SER A 118 22.38 -10.13 13.59
C SER A 118 21.79 -8.72 13.72
N ALA A 119 20.85 -8.36 12.84
CA ALA A 119 20.11 -7.11 12.93
C ALA A 119 19.09 -7.16 14.07
N GLN A 120 19.11 -6.16 14.95
CA GLN A 120 18.20 -6.01 16.11
C GLN A 120 17.11 -4.96 15.88
N GLY A 121 17.22 -4.17 14.81
CA GLY A 121 16.19 -3.22 14.39
C GLY A 121 15.80 -3.44 12.94
N TYR A 122 14.56 -3.05 12.62
CA TYR A 122 14.04 -3.00 11.26
C TYR A 122 13.21 -1.72 11.06
N ALA A 123 13.01 -1.34 9.81
CA ALA A 123 12.03 -0.34 9.43
C ALA A 123 11.27 -0.79 8.19
N ILE A 124 9.99 -0.42 8.14
CA ILE A 124 9.12 -0.58 6.98
C ILE A 124 8.65 0.81 6.60
N ILE A 125 8.87 1.21 5.36
CA ILE A 125 8.55 2.55 4.87
C ILE A 125 7.74 2.43 3.59
N SER A 126 6.68 3.23 3.48
CA SER A 126 5.96 3.44 2.22
C SER A 126 6.26 4.84 1.71
N PRO A 127 6.55 5.01 0.41
CA PRO A 127 6.77 6.30 -0.23
C PRO A 127 5.46 7.10 -0.42
N GLY A 128 4.32 6.57 0.04
CA GLY A 128 3.07 7.28 0.09
C GLY A 128 2.55 7.72 -1.28
N ARG A 129 1.97 8.92 -1.32
CA ARG A 129 1.30 9.45 -2.53
C ARG A 129 2.29 9.97 -3.57
N ASP A 130 3.39 10.52 -3.10
CA ASP A 130 4.42 11.21 -3.86
C ASP A 130 5.46 10.25 -4.44
N GLY A 131 5.47 8.99 -4.00
CA GLY A 131 6.36 7.97 -4.56
C GLY A 131 7.82 8.26 -4.23
N ARG A 132 8.09 9.07 -3.21
CA ARG A 132 9.42 9.50 -2.78
C ARG A 132 9.55 9.36 -1.28
N PHE A 133 10.77 9.09 -0.84
CA PHE A 133 11.15 9.07 0.57
C PHE A 133 11.65 10.48 0.90
N SER A 134 10.89 11.20 1.72
CA SER A 134 11.26 12.53 2.23
C SER A 134 12.00 12.42 3.55
#